data_AF-A0AAD3NVT1-F1
#
_entry.id   AF-A0AAD3NVT1-F1
#
_cell.length_a   1.000
_cell.length_b   1.000
_cell.length_c   1.000
_cell.angle_alpha   90.00
_cell.angle_beta   90.00
_cell.angle_gamma   90.00
#
_symmetry.space_group_name_H-M   'P 1'
#
loop_
_entity.id
_entity.type
_entity.pdbx_description
1 polymer ?
#
loop_
_entity_poly.entity_id
_entity_poly.type
_entity_poly.pdbx_seq_one_letter_code
_entity_poly.pdbx_strand_id
1 'polypeptide(L)'
;MVSMIQTPLAYSLYQKIDLANVECLNEKVDGSGVNVFKSWSERLNREECVESDCDAELIFNIPFTGDVKLKGIVIISDEELSRVKLFKSKMRMSFDDVSGEADQEFAVIHDPQGTVEYPIKPTKFLMSII
;
A
#
# COMPACT_ATOMS: atom_id res chain seq x y z
N MET A 1 -9.66 5.89 -4.29
CA MET A 1 -9.38 4.45 -4.52
C MET A 1 -7.87 4.22 -4.50
N VAL A 2 -7.34 3.29 -3.70
CA VAL A 2 -5.89 3.00 -3.67
C VAL A 2 -5.73 1.49 -3.75
N SER A 3 -5.41 0.94 -4.93
CA SER A 3 -5.12 -0.49 -5.06
C SER A 3 -3.61 -0.69 -5.13
N MET A 4 -3.02 -1.32 -4.11
CA MET A 4 -1.58 -1.63 -4.07
C MET A 4 -1.28 -3.03 -4.61
N ILE A 5 -0.69 -3.15 -5.79
CA ILE A 5 -0.43 -4.46 -6.45
C ILE A 5 0.98 -4.47 -7.09
N GLN A 6 1.60 -5.61 -7.36
CA GLN A 6 2.94 -5.71 -8.00
C GLN A 6 2.94 -6.75 -9.13
N THR A 7 3.80 -6.54 -10.14
CA THR A 7 3.95 -7.13 -11.50
C THR A 7 3.75 -8.67 -11.70
N PRO A 8 3.60 -9.17 -12.96
CA PRO A 8 2.97 -10.46 -13.24
C PRO A 8 3.78 -11.72 -12.85
N LEU A 9 3.03 -12.69 -12.35
CA LEU A 9 3.27 -14.14 -12.18
C LEU A 9 4.38 -14.67 -11.24
N ALA A 10 5.47 -13.96 -10.93
CA ALA A 10 6.54 -14.56 -10.11
C ALA A 10 6.74 -13.97 -8.70
N TYR A 11 6.21 -12.78 -8.40
CA TYR A 11 6.58 -12.05 -7.17
C TYR A 11 5.43 -11.25 -6.51
N SER A 12 4.17 -11.65 -6.68
CA SER A 12 3.07 -11.00 -5.94
C SER A 12 3.19 -11.29 -4.45
N LEU A 13 3.32 -10.24 -3.64
CA LEU A 13 3.30 -10.34 -2.18
C LEU A 13 1.89 -10.49 -1.61
N TYR A 14 0.85 -10.51 -2.46
CA TYR A 14 -0.54 -10.61 -2.01
C TYR A 14 -0.77 -11.80 -1.06
N GLN A 15 -0.24 -12.98 -1.39
CA GLN A 15 -0.32 -14.18 -0.53
C GLN A 15 0.51 -14.08 0.76
N LYS A 16 1.39 -13.09 0.86
CA LYS A 16 2.22 -12.81 2.03
C LYS A 16 1.64 -11.72 2.91
N ILE A 17 0.59 -11.01 2.47
CA ILE A 17 -0.10 -10.02 3.30
C ILE A 17 -0.98 -10.77 4.30
N ASP A 18 -0.88 -10.39 5.56
CA ASP A 18 -1.80 -10.86 6.60
C ASP A 18 -3.07 -10.01 6.59
N LEU A 19 -3.97 -10.29 5.65
CA LEU A 19 -5.21 -9.54 5.46
C LEU A 19 -6.08 -9.48 6.71
N ALA A 20 -6.01 -10.48 7.60
CA ALA A 20 -6.77 -10.50 8.84
C ALA A 20 -6.30 -9.44 9.85
N ASN A 21 -5.06 -8.98 9.73
CA ASN A 21 -4.46 -7.97 10.62
C ASN A 21 -4.14 -6.65 9.88
N VAL A 22 -4.56 -6.50 8.62
CA VAL A 22 -4.49 -5.22 7.92
C VAL A 22 -5.41 -4.23 8.62
N GLU A 23 -4.87 -3.03 8.87
CA GLU A 23 -5.62 -1.94 9.48
C GLU A 23 -5.52 -0.73 8.55
N CYS A 24 -6.66 -0.13 8.24
CA CYS A 24 -6.76 1.10 7.48
C CYS A 24 -7.30 2.20 8.39
N LEU A 25 -6.62 3.34 8.45
CA LEU A 25 -7.07 4.52 9.20
C LEU A 25 -7.55 5.58 8.22
N ASN A 26 -8.55 6.36 8.67
CA ASN A 26 -9.28 7.37 7.90
C ASN A 26 -10.15 6.83 6.76
N GLU A 27 -10.45 5.53 6.76
CA GLU A 27 -11.44 4.97 5.84
C GLU A 27 -12.85 5.45 6.20
N LYS A 28 -13.62 5.85 5.20
CA LYS A 28 -15.01 6.29 5.36
C LYS A 28 -15.94 5.14 5.76
N VAL A 29 -15.60 3.93 5.33
CA VAL A 29 -16.32 2.70 5.66
C VAL A 29 -15.32 1.76 6.33
N ASP A 30 -15.56 1.46 7.61
CA ASP A 30 -14.75 0.53 8.38
C ASP A 30 -14.59 -0.81 7.66
N GLY A 31 -13.35 -1.26 7.49
CA GLY A 31 -13.00 -2.51 6.82
C GLY A 31 -13.05 -2.44 5.29
N SER A 32 -13.22 -1.27 4.66
CA SER A 32 -13.14 -1.15 3.20
C SER A 32 -11.69 -1.18 2.69
N GLY A 33 -10.73 -0.73 3.51
CA GLY A 33 -9.32 -0.66 3.18
C GLY A 33 -8.64 -2.02 3.01
N VAL A 34 -9.19 -3.11 3.55
CA VAL A 34 -8.64 -4.46 3.31
C VAL A 34 -9.05 -5.00 1.93
N ASN A 35 -10.21 -4.59 1.41
CA ASN A 35 -10.75 -5.11 0.15
C ASN A 35 -10.01 -4.58 -1.10
N VAL A 36 -9.16 -3.57 -0.94
CA VAL A 36 -8.35 -3.01 -2.03
C VAL A 36 -7.09 -3.82 -2.33
N PHE A 37 -6.69 -4.71 -1.42
CA PHE A 37 -5.63 -5.68 -1.67
C PHE A 37 -6.22 -6.82 -2.50
N LYS A 38 -5.81 -6.91 -3.77
CA LYS A 38 -6.35 -7.90 -4.71
C LYS A 38 -5.23 -8.69 -5.38
N SER A 39 -5.60 -9.86 -5.89
CA SER A 39 -4.73 -10.65 -6.76
C SER A 39 -4.43 -9.88 -8.06
N TRP A 40 -3.34 -10.25 -8.75
CA TRP A 40 -2.96 -9.62 -10.01
C TRP A 40 -4.09 -9.63 -11.06
N SER A 41 -4.88 -10.71 -11.13
CA SER A 41 -6.00 -10.85 -12.07
C SER A 41 -7.13 -9.87 -11.76
N GLU A 42 -7.40 -9.64 -10.47
CA GLU A 42 -8.48 -8.79 -9.97
C GLU A 42 -8.05 -7.33 -9.77
N ARG A 43 -6.82 -6.95 -10.14
CA ARG A 43 -6.28 -5.60 -9.88
C ARG A 43 -7.07 -4.46 -10.51
N LEU A 44 -7.76 -4.74 -11.62
CA LEU A 44 -8.59 -3.79 -12.35
C LEU A 44 -10.07 -3.85 -11.93
N ASN A 45 -10.43 -4.77 -11.02
CA ASN A 45 -11.78 -4.80 -10.47
C ASN A 45 -11.97 -3.55 -9.59
N ARG A 46 -12.99 -2.74 -9.90
CA ARG A 46 -13.32 -1.49 -9.20
C ARG A 46 -14.55 -1.58 -8.31
N GLU A 47 -15.11 -2.77 -8.12
CA GLU A 47 -16.29 -2.97 -7.27
C GLU A 47 -15.95 -2.69 -5.80
N GLU A 48 -14.77 -3.14 -5.36
CA GLU A 48 -14.26 -2.90 -4.02
C GLU A 48 -13.24 -1.74 -4.04
N CYS A 49 -13.54 -0.65 -3.32
CA CYS A 49 -12.70 0.53 -3.20
C CYS A 49 -12.69 1.07 -1.76
N VAL A 50 -11.69 1.88 -1.47
CA VAL A 50 -11.56 2.64 -0.21
C VAL A 50 -11.63 4.12 -0.52
N GLU A 51 -12.45 4.81 0.26
CA GLU A 51 -12.62 6.27 0.29
C GLU A 51 -12.17 6.79 1.64
N SER A 52 -11.56 7.98 1.67
CA SER A 52 -11.28 8.68 2.91
C SER A 52 -12.53 9.38 3.46
N ASP A 53 -12.66 9.49 4.78
CA ASP A 53 -13.86 10.07 5.40
C ASP A 53 -13.93 11.61 5.26
N CYS A 54 -12.83 12.31 5.59
CA CYS A 54 -12.85 13.77 5.65
C CYS A 54 -11.63 14.43 4.99
N ASP A 55 -10.42 13.99 5.34
CA ASP A 55 -9.17 14.48 4.75
C ASP A 55 -8.67 13.46 3.72
N ALA A 56 -8.13 13.91 2.58
CA ALA A 56 -7.62 13.05 1.49
C ALA A 56 -6.31 12.31 1.88
N GLU A 57 -6.30 11.73 3.08
CA GLU A 57 -5.20 11.02 3.71
C GLU A 57 -5.72 9.64 4.15
N LEU A 58 -5.03 8.58 3.75
CA LEU A 58 -5.35 7.21 4.17
C LEU A 58 -4.07 6.57 4.67
N ILE A 59 -4.15 5.84 5.79
CA ILE A 59 -3.01 5.13 6.35
C ILE A 59 -3.29 3.64 6.27
N PHE A 60 -2.39 2.89 5.64
CA PHE A 60 -2.46 1.43 5.57
C PHE A 60 -1.34 0.81 6.40
N ASN A 61 -1.72 0.12 7.48
CA ASN A 61 -0.84 -0.73 8.26
C ASN A 61 -0.93 -2.16 7.70
N ILE A 62 0.11 -2.60 6.99
CA ILE A 62 0.10 -3.87 6.24
C ILE A 62 1.10 -4.85 6.85
N PRO A 63 0.64 -5.79 7.71
CA PRO A 63 1.48 -6.86 8.20
C PRO A 63 1.73 -7.92 7.11
N PHE A 64 2.93 -8.53 7.15
CA PHE A 64 3.29 -9.64 6.28
C PHE A 64 3.51 -10.92 7.10
N THR A 65 3.10 -12.06 6.56
CA THR A 65 3.20 -13.40 7.19
C THR A 65 4.59 -14.04 7.12
N GLY A 66 5.63 -13.25 6.86
CA GLY A 66 7.02 -13.71 6.81
C GLY A 66 7.98 -12.67 6.22
N ASP A 67 9.24 -13.07 6.05
CA ASP A 67 10.25 -12.19 5.46
C ASP A 67 9.94 -11.91 3.98
N VAL A 68 9.57 -10.67 3.70
CA VAL A 68 9.31 -10.19 2.34
C VAL A 68 10.32 -9.11 1.97
N LYS A 69 10.75 -9.13 0.71
CA LYS A 69 11.54 -8.03 0.13
C LYS A 69 10.64 -7.26 -0.82
N LEU A 70 10.18 -6.09 -0.37
CA LEU A 70 9.41 -5.19 -1.19
C LEU A 70 10.33 -4.58 -2.26
N LYS A 71 10.04 -4.88 -3.54
CA LYS A 71 10.82 -4.38 -4.68
C LYS A 71 10.16 -3.18 -5.36
N GLY A 72 8.85 -3.08 -5.24
CA GLY A 72 8.05 -2.12 -5.97
C GLY A 72 6.61 -2.12 -5.49
N ILE A 73 5.88 -1.07 -5.84
CA ILE A 73 4.47 -0.91 -5.54
C ILE A 73 3.80 -0.34 -6.80
N VAL A 74 2.67 -0.88 -7.21
CA VAL A 74 1.75 -0.26 -8.17
C VAL A 74 0.60 0.30 -7.37
N ILE A 75 0.22 1.55 -7.61
CA ILE A 75 -0.94 2.18 -6.99
C ILE A 75 -1.93 2.52 -8.09
N ILE A 76 -3.15 2.02 -7.97
CA ILE A 76 -4.26 2.36 -8.88
C ILE A 76 -5.23 3.24 -8.12
N SER A 77 -5.53 4.40 -8.71
CA SER A 77 -6.52 5.33 -8.19
C SER A 77 -7.40 5.87 -9.30
N ASP A 78 -8.68 6.05 -8.97
CA ASP A 78 -9.60 6.79 -9.83
C ASP A 78 -9.47 8.30 -9.62
N GLU A 79 -8.93 8.74 -8.47
CA GLU A 79 -8.70 10.15 -8.15
C GLU A 79 -7.21 10.51 -8.19
N GLU A 80 -6.90 11.81 -8.27
CA GLU A 80 -5.52 12.29 -8.26
C GLU A 80 -4.90 12.15 -6.86
N LEU A 81 -4.15 11.07 -6.67
CA LEU A 81 -3.25 10.92 -5.52
C LEU A 81 -1.98 11.72 -5.75
N SER A 82 -1.68 12.65 -4.84
CA SER A 82 -0.52 13.53 -5.02
C SER A 82 0.78 12.84 -4.63
N ARG A 83 0.82 12.20 -3.45
CA ARG A 83 2.05 11.67 -2.83
C ARG A 83 1.75 10.42 -2.03
N VAL A 84 2.71 9.51 -2.01
CA VAL A 84 2.71 8.34 -1.12
C VAL A 84 4.00 8.35 -0.31
N LYS A 85 3.83 8.18 1.00
CA LYS A 85 4.90 8.04 1.99
C LYS A 85 4.93 6.59 2.46
N LEU A 86 6.12 6.01 2.50
CA LEU A 86 6.37 4.67 3.00
C LEU A 86 7.19 4.75 4.28
N PHE A 87 6.76 3.97 5.27
CA PHE A 87 7.40 3.85 6.56
C PHE A 87 7.67 2.37 6.84
N LYS A 88 8.92 2.01 7.10
CA LYS A 88 9.34 0.67 7.50
C LYS A 88 9.37 0.61 9.03
N SER A 89 8.89 -0.49 9.59
CA SER A 89 9.23 -0.88 10.97
C SER A 89 8.74 0.07 12.08
N LYS A 90 7.44 0.38 12.10
CA LYS A 90 6.73 0.72 13.34
C LYS A 90 5.54 -0.22 13.46
N MET A 91 5.37 -0.80 14.65
CA MET A 91 4.45 -1.93 14.88
C MET A 91 3.01 -1.61 14.45
N ARG A 92 2.61 -0.32 14.49
CA ARG A 92 1.45 0.30 13.83
C ARG A 92 1.73 1.80 13.70
N MET A 93 1.51 2.39 12.52
CA MET A 93 1.63 3.84 12.34
C MET A 93 0.35 4.53 12.78
N SER A 94 0.49 5.63 13.53
CA SER A 94 -0.59 6.57 13.85
C SER A 94 -0.45 7.87 13.05
N PHE A 95 -1.47 8.73 13.03
CA PHE A 95 -1.39 10.03 12.34
C PHE A 95 -0.24 10.90 12.85
N ASP A 96 0.06 10.85 14.16
CA ASP A 96 1.19 11.57 14.75
C ASP A 96 2.54 11.11 14.17
N ASP A 97 2.66 9.82 13.86
CA ASP A 97 3.88 9.25 13.27
C ASP A 97 4.10 9.65 11.79
N VAL A 98 3.02 9.92 11.04
CA VAL A 98 3.10 10.28 9.61
C VAL A 98 3.72 11.67 9.40
N SER A 99 3.73 12.51 10.44
CA SER A 99 4.43 13.79 10.45
C SER A 99 5.96 13.66 10.43
N GLY A 100 6.49 12.48 10.75
CA GLY A 100 7.93 12.19 10.76
C GLY A 100 8.55 12.02 9.36
N GLU A 101 9.86 11.78 9.34
CA GLU A 101 10.59 11.50 8.09
C GLU A 101 10.19 10.13 7.53
N ALA A 102 9.66 10.12 6.30
CA ALA A 102 9.33 8.89 5.59
C ALA A 102 10.60 8.18 5.07
N ASP A 103 10.63 6.85 5.13
CA ASP A 103 11.74 6.07 4.56
C ASP A 103 11.88 6.31 3.06
N GLN A 104 10.75 6.40 2.38
CA GLN A 104 10.68 6.74 0.98
C GLN A 104 9.38 7.51 0.71
N GLU A 105 9.49 8.53 -0.14
CA GLU A 105 8.35 9.30 -0.61
C GLU A 105 8.46 9.45 -2.13
N PHE A 106 7.33 9.32 -2.83
CA PHE A 106 7.25 9.58 -4.25
C PHE A 106 5.92 10.23 -4.62
N ALA A 107 5.97 11.07 -5.66
CA ALA A 107 4.78 11.60 -6.29
C ALA A 107 4.11 10.48 -7.09
N VAL A 108 2.81 10.31 -6.87
CA VAL A 108 2.01 9.34 -7.62
C VAL A 108 1.45 10.04 -8.86
N ILE A 109 1.40 9.30 -9.96
CA ILE A 109 0.75 9.76 -11.18
C ILE A 109 -0.56 9.01 -11.30
N HIS A 110 -1.59 9.69 -11.79
CA HIS A 110 -2.88 9.08 -12.03
C HIS A 110 -2.73 7.99 -13.11
N ASP A 111 -2.85 6.74 -12.68
CA ASP A 111 -2.74 5.57 -13.56
C ASP A 111 -3.88 4.58 -13.26
N PRO A 112 -5.04 4.75 -13.90
CA PRO A 112 -6.20 3.89 -13.69
C PRO A 112 -6.02 2.48 -14.28
N GLN A 113 -4.89 2.19 -14.94
CA GLN A 113 -4.56 0.89 -15.54
C GLN A 113 -3.49 0.12 -14.74
N GLY A 114 -2.84 0.73 -13.76
CA GLY A 114 -1.81 0.07 -12.93
C GLY A 114 -0.61 -0.43 -13.73
N THR A 115 -0.19 0.37 -14.70
CA THR A 115 1.01 0.17 -15.54
C THR A 115 2.27 0.70 -14.88
N VAL A 116 2.15 1.68 -13.99
CA VAL A 116 3.25 2.39 -13.34
C VAL A 116 3.65 1.65 -12.07
N GLU A 117 4.86 1.11 -12.08
CA GLU A 117 5.49 0.52 -10.90
C GLU A 117 6.45 1.53 -10.27
N TYR A 118 6.26 1.80 -8.98
CA TYR A 118 7.14 2.62 -8.17
C TYR A 118 8.19 1.72 -7.50
N PRO A 119 9.46 1.75 -7.95
CA PRO A 119 10.49 0.91 -7.37
C PRO A 119 10.82 1.36 -5.94
N ILE A 120 10.91 0.39 -5.02
CA ILE A 120 11.29 0.65 -3.63
C ILE A 120 12.78 0.41 -3.49
N LYS A 121 13.48 1.36 -2.86
CA LYS A 121 14.94 1.24 -2.65
C LYS A 121 15.23 0.08 -1.68
N PRO A 122 15.82 -1.04 -2.14
CA PRO A 122 15.99 -2.23 -1.32
C PRO A 122 16.94 -2.01 -0.13
N THR A 123 17.83 -1.02 -0.24
CA THR A 123 18.81 -0.64 0.78
C THR A 123 18.19 -0.13 2.09
N LYS A 124 16.90 0.27 2.09
CA LYS A 124 16.17 0.54 3.33
C LYS A 124 15.30 -0.64 3.79
N PHE A 125 14.94 -1.59 2.91
CA PHE A 125 13.98 -2.67 3.17
C PHE A 125 14.61 -4.08 3.24
N LEU A 126 15.92 -4.19 3.40
CA LEU A 126 16.57 -5.46 3.76
C LEU A 126 16.42 -5.67 5.27
N MET A 127 15.77 -6.77 5.66
CA MET A 127 15.82 -7.27 7.03
C MET A 127 17.07 -8.14 7.13
N SER A 128 18.13 -7.61 7.73
CA SER A 128 19.23 -8.43 8.22
C SER A 128 18.87 -8.86 9.63
N ILE A 129 18.61 -10.14 9.82
CA ILE A 129 18.59 -10.77 11.13
C ILE A 129 20.06 -10.93 11.53
N ILE A 130 20.50 -10.20 12.58
CA ILE A 130 21.65 -10.57 13.40
C ILE A 130 21.12 -11.02 14.75
#